data_AF-A0A6J4KC04-F1
#
_entry.id   AF-A0A6J4KC04-F1
#
_cell.length_a   1.000
_cell.length_b   1.000
_cell.length_c   1.000
_cell.angle_alpha   90.00
_cell.angle_beta   90.00
_cell.angle_gamma   90.00
#
_symmetry.space_group_name_H-M   'P 1'
#
loop_
_entity.id
_entity.type
_entity.pdbx_description
1 polymer ?
#
loop_
_entity_poly.entity_id
_entity_poly.type
_entity_poly.pdbx_seq_one_letter_code
_entity_poly.pdbx_strand_id
1 'polypeptide(L)'
;RLRGLVALARGRLSGLDRSDAAQAMADEVRAGLASPGGPDEAAAARLAVLALDLAVRDVGWALVSRGTAEEHQRLWARVVAGSPPEVASAPLGLLGATAWVGGNGALLNCCVERLERDDPGYTMGRLLADLSERALPPSLWDELVGGLRAEVGAVTGLRGLH
;
A
#
# COMPACT_ATOMS: atom_id res chain seq x y z
N ARG A 1 8.94 -19.02 -8.77
CA ARG A 1 9.66 -17.79 -9.20
C ARG A 1 9.41 -16.63 -8.23
N LEU A 2 8.16 -16.31 -7.85
CA LEU A 2 7.85 -15.20 -6.93
C LEU A 2 8.07 -15.45 -5.42
N ARG A 3 7.83 -16.67 -4.89
CA ARG A 3 8.15 -17.00 -3.48
C ARG A 3 9.64 -16.82 -3.13
N GLY A 4 10.53 -17.10 -4.09
CA GLY A 4 11.98 -16.92 -3.91
C GLY A 4 12.37 -15.44 -3.81
N LEU A 5 11.71 -14.56 -4.56
CA LEU A 5 11.94 -13.12 -4.47
C LEU A 5 11.45 -12.53 -3.15
N VAL A 6 10.34 -13.04 -2.59
CA VAL A 6 9.87 -12.65 -1.25
C VAL A 6 10.88 -13.06 -0.18
N ALA A 7 11.44 -14.27 -0.25
CA ALA A 7 12.48 -14.70 0.68
C ALA A 7 13.74 -13.83 0.58
N LEU A 8 14.18 -13.51 -0.65
CA LEU A 8 15.30 -12.60 -0.89
C LEU A 8 15.02 -11.18 -0.39
N ALA A 9 13.80 -10.66 -0.61
CA ALA A 9 13.38 -9.36 -0.10
C ALA A 9 13.39 -9.33 1.43
N ARG A 10 12.87 -10.37 2.10
CA ARG A 10 12.94 -10.50 3.57
C ARG A 10 14.38 -10.50 4.07
N GLY A 11 15.29 -11.23 3.43
CA GLY A 11 16.71 -11.22 3.80
C GLY A 11 17.41 -9.89 3.53
N ARG A 12 17.05 -9.17 2.47
CA ARG A 12 17.62 -7.83 2.18
C ARG A 12 17.13 -6.77 3.16
N LEU A 13 15.87 -6.87 3.57
CA LEU A 13 15.21 -5.90 4.45
C LEU A 13 15.38 -6.26 5.93
N SER A 14 15.87 -7.46 6.24
CA SER A 14 16.14 -7.87 7.61
C SER A 14 17.23 -6.99 8.21
N GLY A 15 16.92 -6.34 9.32
CA GLY A 15 17.86 -5.47 10.04
C GLY A 15 17.75 -3.99 9.70
N LEU A 16 16.89 -3.60 8.74
CA LEU A 16 16.51 -2.19 8.63
C LEU A 16 15.73 -1.78 9.88
N ASP A 17 16.05 -0.61 10.41
CA ASP A 17 15.15 0.03 11.35
C ASP A 17 13.90 0.55 10.62
N ARG A 18 12.91 1.02 11.38
CA ARG A 18 11.65 1.50 10.81
C ARG A 18 11.83 2.74 9.92
N SER A 19 12.79 3.59 10.23
CA SER A 19 13.05 4.81 9.44
C SER A 19 13.62 4.46 8.08
N ASP A 20 14.61 3.56 8.04
CA ASP A 20 15.19 3.07 6.81
C ASP A 20 14.17 2.28 5.98
N ALA A 21 13.32 1.47 6.62
CA ALA A 21 12.24 0.75 5.95
C ALA A 21 11.18 1.70 5.36
N ALA A 22 10.83 2.77 6.08
CA ALA A 22 9.91 3.80 5.60
C ALA A 22 10.48 4.58 4.41
N GLN A 23 11.76 4.95 4.46
CA GLN A 23 12.44 5.56 3.34
C GLN A 23 12.47 4.62 2.12
N ALA A 24 12.80 3.35 2.33
CA ALA A 24 12.78 2.33 1.28
C ALA A 24 11.39 2.16 0.65
N MET A 25 10.32 2.15 1.46
CA MET A 25 8.94 2.13 0.94
C MET A 25 8.68 3.33 0.03
N ALA A 26 9.02 4.54 0.49
CA ALA A 26 8.79 5.74 -0.29
C ALA A 26 9.57 5.74 -1.61
N ASP A 27 10.81 5.28 -1.60
CA ASP A 27 11.66 5.23 -2.79
C ASP A 27 11.21 4.17 -3.78
N GLU A 28 10.82 2.98 -3.33
CA GLU A 28 10.28 1.93 -4.21
C GLU A 28 8.94 2.35 -4.84
N VAL A 29 8.07 3.03 -4.08
CA VAL A 29 6.82 3.58 -4.63
C VAL A 29 7.13 4.62 -5.70
N ARG A 30 7.98 5.62 -5.41
CA ARG A 30 8.35 6.66 -6.37
C ARG A 30 9.01 6.08 -7.63
N ALA A 31 9.93 5.14 -7.47
CA ALA A 31 10.58 4.46 -8.60
C ALA A 31 9.57 3.67 -9.43
N GLY A 32 8.63 2.97 -8.78
CA GLY A 32 7.56 2.24 -9.44
C GLY A 32 6.63 3.16 -10.25
N LEU A 33 6.28 4.33 -9.72
CA LEU A 33 5.45 5.33 -10.41
C LEU A 33 6.17 6.00 -11.59
N ALA A 34 7.48 6.21 -11.47
CA ALA A 34 8.30 6.79 -12.54
C ALA A 34 8.58 5.79 -13.69
N SER A 35 8.39 4.50 -13.45
CA SER A 35 8.60 3.43 -14.45
C SER A 35 7.35 3.27 -15.33
N PRO A 36 7.44 3.39 -16.68
CA PRO A 36 6.31 3.17 -17.57
C PRO A 36 5.67 1.77 -17.47
N GLY A 37 6.45 0.77 -17.05
CA GLY A 37 5.99 -0.61 -16.84
C GLY A 37 5.55 -0.92 -15.41
N GLY A 38 5.60 0.08 -14.51
CA GLY A 38 5.45 -0.13 -13.07
C GLY A 38 6.67 -0.82 -12.44
N PRO A 39 6.55 -1.30 -11.19
CA PRO A 39 7.61 -2.06 -10.53
C PRO A 39 7.88 -3.40 -11.25
N ASP A 40 9.16 -3.77 -11.32
CA ASP A 40 9.57 -5.12 -11.73
C ASP A 40 9.23 -6.16 -10.64
N GLU A 41 9.45 -7.46 -10.93
CA GLU A 41 9.11 -8.53 -9.97
C GLU A 41 9.86 -8.40 -8.63
N ALA A 42 11.09 -7.88 -8.65
CA ALA A 42 11.90 -7.75 -7.45
C ALA A 42 11.45 -6.54 -6.59
N ALA A 43 11.15 -5.41 -7.23
CA ALA A 43 10.56 -4.24 -6.59
C ALA A 43 9.17 -4.57 -6.02
N ALA A 44 8.34 -5.30 -6.78
CA ALA A 44 7.05 -5.78 -6.30
C ALA A 44 7.19 -6.66 -5.05
N ALA A 45 8.15 -7.59 -5.03
CA ALA A 45 8.41 -8.40 -3.84
C ALA A 45 8.90 -7.57 -2.65
N ARG A 46 9.73 -6.54 -2.87
CA ARG A 46 10.18 -5.63 -1.80
C ARG A 46 9.03 -4.80 -1.25
N LEU A 47 8.19 -4.22 -2.11
CA LEU A 47 6.98 -3.49 -1.72
C LEU A 47 6.03 -4.36 -0.88
N ALA A 48 5.80 -5.61 -1.29
CA ALA A 48 4.97 -6.54 -0.55
C ALA A 48 5.53 -6.88 0.85
N VAL A 49 6.86 -7.04 0.96
CA VAL A 49 7.52 -7.31 2.25
C VAL A 49 7.56 -6.07 3.15
N LEU A 50 7.86 -4.89 2.60
CA LEU A 50 7.84 -3.62 3.35
C LEU A 50 6.45 -3.33 3.92
N ALA A 51 5.39 -3.66 3.18
CA ALA A 51 4.01 -3.45 3.60
C ALA A 51 3.55 -4.37 4.77
N LEU A 52 4.39 -5.33 5.21
CA LEU A 52 4.07 -6.17 6.37
C LEU A 52 4.17 -5.42 7.71
N ASP A 53 5.00 -4.38 7.79
CA ASP A 53 4.97 -3.44 8.91
C ASP A 53 3.91 -2.39 8.63
N LEU A 54 2.93 -2.25 9.54
CA LEU A 54 1.78 -1.37 9.34
C LEU A 54 2.16 0.11 9.21
N ALA A 55 3.15 0.57 9.98
CA ALA A 55 3.60 1.96 9.91
C ALA A 55 4.35 2.24 8.61
N VAL A 56 5.14 1.27 8.13
CA VAL A 56 5.83 1.35 6.83
C VAL A 56 4.83 1.27 5.67
N ARG A 57 3.81 0.41 5.76
CA ARG A 57 2.70 0.35 4.80
C ARG A 57 2.00 1.70 4.67
N ASP A 58 1.76 2.38 5.79
CA ASP A 58 1.03 3.65 5.79
C ASP A 58 1.81 4.78 5.11
N VAL A 59 3.13 4.66 4.95
CA VAL A 59 3.92 5.51 4.02
C VAL A 59 3.40 5.37 2.59
N GLY A 60 3.17 4.14 2.13
CA GLY A 60 2.64 3.86 0.79
C GLY A 60 1.24 4.45 0.59
N TRP A 61 0.42 4.50 1.65
CA TRP A 61 -0.90 5.13 1.61
C TRP A 61 -0.81 6.66 1.64
N ALA A 62 0.04 7.22 2.51
CA ALA A 62 0.22 8.67 2.68
C ALA A 62 0.76 9.38 1.42
N LEU A 63 1.44 8.64 0.53
CA LEU A 63 1.91 9.14 -0.76
C LEU A 63 0.80 9.29 -1.82
N VAL A 64 -0.37 8.69 -1.59
CA VAL A 64 -1.48 8.74 -2.55
C VAL A 64 -2.17 10.10 -2.49
N SER A 65 -2.39 10.69 -3.65
CA SER A 65 -3.25 11.86 -3.83
C SER A 65 -4.38 11.52 -4.81
N ARG A 66 -5.44 12.32 -4.86
CA ARG A 66 -6.47 12.13 -5.91
C ARG A 66 -5.90 12.20 -7.32
N GLY A 67 -4.91 13.07 -7.54
CA GLY A 67 -4.28 13.24 -8.85
C GLY A 67 -3.31 12.12 -9.25
N THR A 68 -2.93 11.24 -8.30
CA THR A 68 -2.02 10.11 -8.54
C THR A 68 -2.68 8.75 -8.30
N ALA A 69 -3.97 8.72 -7.97
CA ALA A 69 -4.66 7.52 -7.51
C ALA A 69 -4.62 6.40 -8.56
N GLU A 70 -4.79 6.72 -9.84
CA GLU A 70 -4.75 5.73 -10.91
C GLU A 70 -3.36 5.12 -11.12
N GLU A 71 -2.29 5.93 -11.05
CA GLU A 71 -0.90 5.44 -11.10
C GLU A 71 -0.63 4.49 -9.94
N HIS A 72 -1.07 4.85 -8.74
CA HIS A 72 -0.94 3.99 -7.57
C HIS A 72 -1.79 2.71 -7.69
N GLN A 73 -3.00 2.77 -8.24
CA GLN A 73 -3.81 1.57 -8.51
C GLN A 73 -3.06 0.61 -9.43
N ARG A 74 -2.45 1.11 -10.53
CA ARG A 74 -1.64 0.28 -11.44
C ARG A 74 -0.43 -0.34 -10.74
N LEU A 75 0.26 0.45 -9.90
CA LEU A 75 1.40 -0.02 -9.11
C LEU A 75 0.99 -1.15 -8.16
N TRP A 76 -0.01 -0.91 -7.30
CA TRP A 76 -0.41 -1.89 -6.28
C TRP A 76 -1.08 -3.12 -6.88
N ALA A 77 -1.81 -3.00 -7.99
CA ALA A 77 -2.34 -4.15 -8.72
C ALA A 77 -1.22 -5.08 -9.22
N ARG A 78 -0.11 -4.50 -9.68
CA ARG A 78 1.08 -5.26 -10.10
C ARG A 78 1.77 -5.93 -8.92
N VAL A 79 1.85 -5.27 -7.77
CA VAL A 79 2.37 -5.86 -6.52
C VAL A 79 1.47 -7.03 -6.07
N VAL A 80 0.16 -6.86 -6.06
CA VAL A 80 -0.81 -7.91 -5.71
C VAL A 80 -0.68 -9.12 -6.64
N ALA A 81 -0.55 -8.90 -7.95
CA ALA A 81 -0.39 -9.98 -8.93
C ALA A 81 0.89 -10.80 -8.71
N GLY A 82 1.96 -10.17 -8.21
CA GLY A 82 3.22 -10.83 -7.88
C GLY A 82 3.29 -11.41 -6.45
N SER A 83 2.37 -11.02 -5.57
CA SER A 83 2.43 -11.38 -4.14
C SER A 83 1.91 -12.80 -3.90
N PRO A 84 2.69 -13.68 -3.27
CA PRO A 84 2.15 -14.95 -2.79
C PRO A 84 1.20 -14.69 -1.60
N PRO A 85 0.29 -15.64 -1.29
CA PRO A 85 -0.79 -15.42 -0.31
C PRO A 85 -0.32 -14.89 1.05
N GLU A 86 0.86 -15.31 1.50
CA GLU A 86 1.40 -15.00 2.82
C GLU A 86 1.80 -13.52 2.99
N VAL A 87 1.84 -12.74 1.91
CA VAL A 87 2.17 -11.30 1.92
C VAL A 87 1.20 -10.46 1.09
N ALA A 88 0.08 -11.04 0.64
CA ALA A 88 -0.83 -10.40 -0.30
C ALA A 88 -1.82 -9.41 0.35
N SER A 89 -2.17 -9.59 1.63
CA SER A 89 -3.18 -8.76 2.32
C SER A 89 -2.82 -7.28 2.32
N ALA A 90 -1.57 -6.94 2.60
CA ALA A 90 -1.16 -5.53 2.72
C ALA A 90 -1.14 -4.79 1.37
N PRO A 91 -0.54 -5.33 0.29
CA PRO A 91 -0.69 -4.76 -1.05
C PRO A 91 -2.14 -4.67 -1.53
N LEU A 92 -2.97 -5.65 -1.19
CA LEU A 92 -4.38 -5.65 -1.57
C LEU A 92 -5.17 -4.56 -0.83
N GLY A 93 -4.87 -4.34 0.46
CA GLY A 93 -5.40 -3.20 1.22
C GLY A 93 -4.99 -1.86 0.60
N LEU A 94 -3.72 -1.71 0.22
CA LEU A 94 -3.24 -0.50 -0.45
C LEU A 94 -3.89 -0.27 -1.82
N LEU A 95 -4.15 -1.34 -2.59
CA LEU A 95 -4.93 -1.26 -3.84
C LEU A 95 -6.37 -0.80 -3.58
N GLY A 96 -7.03 -1.34 -2.55
CA GLY A 96 -8.37 -0.90 -2.16
C GLY A 96 -8.39 0.57 -1.70
N ALA A 97 -7.39 1.00 -0.94
CA ALA A 97 -7.27 2.38 -0.49
C ALA A 97 -7.08 3.35 -1.67
N THR A 98 -6.28 2.99 -2.67
CA THR A 98 -6.07 3.85 -3.84
C THR A 98 -7.27 3.84 -4.78
N ALA A 99 -8.02 2.73 -4.81
CA ALA A 99 -9.32 2.66 -5.46
C ALA A 99 -10.32 3.61 -4.80
N TRP A 100 -10.41 3.63 -3.47
CA TRP A 100 -11.25 4.58 -2.74
C TRP A 100 -10.85 6.04 -3.01
N VAL A 101 -9.56 6.39 -2.85
CA VAL A 101 -9.07 7.76 -3.11
C VAL A 101 -9.33 8.21 -4.55
N GLY A 102 -9.25 7.29 -5.51
CA GLY A 102 -9.54 7.56 -6.93
C GLY A 102 -11.03 7.49 -7.31
N GLY A 103 -11.93 7.20 -6.37
CA GLY A 103 -13.37 7.07 -6.64
C GLY A 103 -13.78 5.79 -7.37
N ASN A 104 -12.89 4.79 -7.46
CA ASN A 104 -13.17 3.49 -8.07
C ASN A 104 -13.79 2.53 -7.05
N GLY A 105 -15.07 2.74 -6.74
CA GLY A 105 -15.81 1.93 -5.75
C GLY A 105 -15.92 0.45 -6.11
N ALA A 106 -15.95 0.11 -7.41
CA ALA A 106 -15.99 -1.28 -7.85
C ALA A 106 -14.68 -2.03 -7.51
N LEU A 107 -13.53 -1.41 -7.79
CA LEU A 107 -12.24 -2.00 -7.44
C LEU A 107 -12.04 -2.07 -5.91
N LEU A 108 -12.48 -1.05 -5.18
CA LEU A 108 -12.51 -1.08 -3.71
C LEU A 108 -13.24 -2.33 -3.21
N ASN A 109 -14.47 -2.57 -3.69
CA ASN A 109 -15.28 -3.71 -3.26
C ASN A 109 -14.64 -5.05 -3.62
N CYS A 110 -14.07 -5.19 -4.82
CA CYS A 110 -13.31 -6.40 -5.19
C CYS A 110 -12.14 -6.67 -4.22
N CYS A 111 -11.47 -5.61 -3.74
CA CYS A 111 -10.38 -5.76 -2.77
C CYS A 111 -10.91 -6.17 -1.39
N VAL A 112 -12.00 -5.53 -0.94
CA VAL A 112 -12.67 -5.85 0.34
C VAL A 112 -13.15 -7.30 0.36
N GLU A 113 -13.93 -7.74 -0.64
CA GLU A 113 -14.45 -9.11 -0.73
C GLU A 113 -13.32 -10.16 -0.73
N ARG A 114 -12.20 -9.84 -1.38
CA ARG A 114 -11.03 -10.72 -1.37
C ARG A 114 -10.33 -10.72 -0.01
N LEU A 115 -10.20 -9.58 0.66
CA LEU A 115 -9.61 -9.51 2.00
C LEU A 115 -10.49 -10.23 3.03
N GLU A 116 -11.81 -10.06 2.98
CA GLU A 116 -12.73 -10.77 3.87
C GLU A 116 -12.63 -12.29 3.71
N ARG A 117 -12.43 -12.77 2.48
CA ARG A 117 -12.26 -14.20 2.20
C ARG A 117 -10.89 -14.73 2.61
N ASP A 118 -9.81 -14.01 2.28
CA ASP A 118 -8.44 -14.51 2.40
C ASP A 118 -7.81 -14.18 3.77
N ASP A 119 -8.20 -13.06 4.40
CA ASP A 119 -7.68 -12.56 5.68
C ASP A 119 -8.71 -11.64 6.40
N PRO A 120 -9.83 -12.19 6.91
CA PRO A 120 -10.91 -11.39 7.52
C PRO A 120 -10.49 -10.58 8.76
N GLY A 121 -9.34 -10.89 9.35
CA GLY A 121 -8.76 -10.14 10.47
C GLY A 121 -8.00 -8.89 10.04
N TYR A 122 -7.72 -8.70 8.74
CA TYR A 122 -6.85 -7.63 8.27
C TYR A 122 -7.47 -6.25 8.53
N THR A 123 -6.82 -5.46 9.39
CA THR A 123 -7.38 -4.22 9.94
C THR A 123 -7.69 -3.17 8.87
N MET A 124 -6.85 -3.06 7.85
CA MET A 124 -7.10 -2.14 6.72
C MET A 124 -8.27 -2.62 5.86
N GLY A 125 -8.46 -3.94 5.73
CA GLY A 125 -9.62 -4.50 5.01
C GLY A 125 -10.94 -4.09 5.65
N ARG A 126 -11.03 -4.18 6.99
CA ARG A 126 -12.21 -3.73 7.74
C ARG A 126 -12.44 -2.23 7.62
N LEU A 127 -11.38 -1.42 7.70
CA LEU A 127 -11.48 0.02 7.48
C LEU A 127 -12.01 0.36 6.08
N LEU A 128 -11.59 -0.37 5.05
CA LEU A 128 -12.07 -0.19 3.67
C LEU A 128 -13.51 -0.67 3.48
N ALA A 129 -13.92 -1.74 4.17
CA ALA A 129 -15.32 -2.17 4.22
C ALA A 129 -16.20 -1.07 4.83
N ASP A 130 -15.79 -0.51 5.98
CA ASP A 130 -16.51 0.60 6.63
C ASP A 130 -16.64 1.84 5.73
N LEU A 131 -15.58 2.18 4.97
CA LEU A 131 -15.61 3.27 4.00
C LEU A 131 -16.63 3.01 2.88
N SER A 132 -16.69 1.77 2.39
CA SER A 132 -17.61 1.36 1.33
C SER A 132 -19.06 1.30 1.80
N GLU A 133 -19.33 0.60 2.91
CA GLU A 133 -20.69 0.43 3.47
C GLU A 133 -21.35 1.77 3.83
N ARG A 134 -20.55 2.72 4.31
CA ARG A 134 -21.03 4.07 4.68
C ARG A 134 -20.99 5.05 3.51
N ALA A 135 -20.59 4.60 2.33
CA ALA A 135 -20.43 5.41 1.11
C ALA A 135 -19.63 6.71 1.35
N LEU A 136 -18.55 6.63 2.11
CA LEU A 136 -17.74 7.81 2.44
C LEU A 136 -17.04 8.35 1.18
N PRO A 137 -17.24 9.64 0.83
CA PRO A 137 -16.76 10.16 -0.44
C PRO A 137 -15.23 10.27 -0.45
N PRO A 138 -14.58 10.14 -1.63
CA PRO A 138 -13.13 10.30 -1.76
C PRO A 138 -12.62 11.69 -1.36
N SER A 139 -13.49 12.71 -1.31
CA SER A 139 -13.14 14.06 -0.84
C SER A 139 -12.70 14.09 0.62
N LEU A 140 -13.18 13.13 1.44
CA LEU A 140 -12.76 12.98 2.83
C LEU A 140 -11.24 12.73 2.95
N TRP A 141 -10.61 12.16 1.92
CA TRP A 141 -9.17 11.96 1.90
C TRP A 141 -8.39 13.28 2.02
N ASP A 142 -8.85 14.36 1.39
CA ASP A 142 -8.18 15.66 1.45
C ASP A 142 -8.12 16.20 2.89
N GLU A 143 -9.12 15.87 3.71
CA GLU A 143 -9.21 16.28 5.11
C GLU A 143 -8.32 15.41 6.00
N LEU A 144 -8.23 14.10 5.73
CA LEU A 144 -7.53 13.13 6.56
C LEU A 144 -6.03 13.04 6.28
N VAL A 145 -5.62 13.21 5.01
CA VAL A 145 -4.27 12.87 4.55
C VAL A 145 -3.19 13.69 5.24
N GLY A 146 -3.46 14.95 5.59
CA GLY A 146 -2.53 15.79 6.33
C GLY A 146 -2.21 15.23 7.72
N GLY A 147 -3.24 14.76 8.44
CA GLY A 147 -3.09 14.12 9.75
C GLY A 147 -2.34 12.79 9.65
N LEU A 148 -2.70 11.96 8.67
CA LEU A 148 -2.01 10.69 8.42
C LEU A 148 -0.52 10.92 8.12
N ARG A 149 -0.18 11.89 7.25
CA ARG A 149 1.22 12.21 6.90
C ARG A 149 2.02 12.64 8.13
N ALA A 150 1.42 13.44 9.01
CA ALA A 150 2.07 13.86 10.26
C ALA A 150 2.29 12.66 11.20
N GLU A 151 1.29 11.80 11.38
CA GLU A 151 1.40 10.60 12.23
C GLU A 151 2.43 9.61 11.68
N VAL A 152 2.36 9.28 10.38
CA VAL A 152 3.32 8.40 9.73
C VAL A 152 4.73 8.94 9.86
N GLY A 153 4.94 10.25 9.63
CA GLY A 153 6.25 10.88 9.79
C GLY A 153 6.77 10.80 11.24
N ALA A 154 5.90 10.98 12.24
CA ALA A 154 6.28 10.87 13.65
C ALA A 154 6.63 9.42 14.05
N VAL A 155 5.86 8.42 13.59
CA VAL A 155 6.04 7.00 13.95
C VAL A 155 7.23 6.38 13.23
N THR A 156 7.46 6.76 11.97
CA THR A 156 8.51 6.19 11.13
C THR A 156 9.81 7.00 11.17
N GLY A 157 9.77 8.29 11.51
CA GLY A 157 10.90 9.20 11.37
C GLY A 157 11.06 9.77 9.96
N LEU A 158 10.24 9.34 8.99
CA LEU A 158 10.28 9.82 7.62
C LEU A 158 9.84 11.28 7.54
N ARG A 159 10.69 12.13 6.97
CA ARG A 159 10.40 13.54 6.74
C ARG A 159 9.94 13.77 5.30
N GLY A 160 9.14 14.81 5.11
CA GLY A 160 8.77 15.26 3.77
C GLY A 160 7.70 14.44 3.06
N LEU A 161 6.79 13.83 3.82
CA LEU A 161 5.53 13.30 3.30
C LEU A 161 4.59 14.48 3.01
N HIS A 162 4.80 15.19 1.91
CA HIS A 162 3.91 16.25 1.42
C HIS A 162 3.54 16.00 -0.05
#